data_AF-A0A835ZBX3-F1
#
_entry.id   AF-A0A835ZBX3-F1
#
_cell.length_a   1.000
_cell.length_b   1.000
_cell.length_c   1.000
_cell.angle_alpha   90.00
_cell.angle_beta   90.00
_cell.angle_gamma   90.00
#
_symmetry.space_group_name_H-M   'P 1'
#
loop_
_entity.id
_entity.type
_entity.pdbx_description
1 polymer ?
#
loop_
_entity_poly.entity_id
_entity_poly.type
_entity_poly.pdbx_seq_one_letter_code
_entity_poly.pdbx_strand_id
1 'polypeptide(L)'
;MHTSVLLLPLALLVDHVRAFTAPLARQQHLYSHHLQLRAASDPFRPAKASIDPLVINALQRVLFKDEPADAAVSALLQSRDDALTPEEDALVRSRVHGVVHSAQELRFTLASAVSRHAFIAKYGMQGDYGVSEDLESNPLAQLNHAECLLALYMLHREGRGEEPAFVDAEKLDVLRG
;
A
#
# COMPACT_ATOMS: atom_id res chain seq x y z
N MET A 1 30.49 41.83 48.68
CA MET A 1 31.63 40.98 48.27
C MET A 1 31.25 40.32 46.95
N HIS A 2 32.04 40.62 45.93
CA HIS A 2 31.89 40.19 44.54
C HIS A 2 32.35 38.76 44.35
N THR A 3 31.68 38.01 43.47
CA THR A 3 32.37 37.24 42.43
C THR A 3 31.38 36.84 41.34
N SER A 4 31.42 37.60 40.25
CA SER A 4 30.86 37.27 38.94
C SER A 4 31.70 36.18 38.30
N VAL A 5 31.07 35.14 37.76
CA VAL A 5 31.72 34.20 36.84
C VAL A 5 31.17 34.45 35.44
N LEU A 6 32.04 34.99 34.60
CA LEU A 6 31.91 35.12 33.15
C LEU A 6 32.09 33.74 32.50
N LEU A 7 31.21 33.37 31.57
CA LEU A 7 31.50 32.39 30.53
C LEU A 7 31.07 32.98 29.19
N LEU A 8 32.09 33.36 28.41
CA LEU A 8 31.98 33.82 27.03
C LEU A 8 31.70 32.64 26.07
N PRO A 9 31.17 32.92 24.86
CA PRO A 9 30.68 31.92 23.92
C PRO A 9 31.78 31.39 23.00
N LEU A 10 31.76 30.07 22.75
CA LEU A 10 32.61 29.38 21.78
C LEU A 10 31.88 29.33 20.42
N ALA A 11 31.82 30.47 19.75
CA ALA A 11 31.44 30.55 18.34
C ALA A 11 32.68 31.00 17.58
N LEU A 12 33.30 30.09 16.82
CA LEU A 12 34.23 30.30 15.69
C LEU A 12 35.08 29.05 15.52
N LEU A 13 34.65 28.10 14.69
CA LEU A 13 35.55 27.30 13.86
C LEU A 13 34.68 26.44 12.95
N VAL A 14 34.66 26.81 11.67
CA VAL A 14 34.67 25.99 10.44
C VAL A 14 33.91 26.75 9.35
N ASP A 15 34.50 27.87 8.94
CA ASP A 15 34.19 28.56 7.68
C ASP A 15 35.33 28.23 6.70
N HIS A 16 35.42 26.99 6.21
CA HIS A 16 36.43 26.63 5.20
C HIS A 16 36.11 25.35 4.40
N VAL A 17 34.94 25.30 3.73
CA VAL A 17 34.78 24.50 2.49
C VAL A 17 33.79 25.21 1.56
N ARG A 18 34.23 26.31 0.93
CA ARG A 18 33.59 26.88 -0.26
C ARG A 18 34.64 27.05 -1.34
N ALA A 19 34.91 25.97 -2.08
CA ALA A 19 35.58 26.03 -3.37
C ALA A 19 35.16 24.80 -4.19
N PHE A 20 34.94 25.00 -5.48
CA PHE A 20 34.55 24.01 -6.51
C PHE A 20 33.06 23.67 -6.65
N THR A 21 32.27 24.68 -7.03
CA THR A 21 31.16 24.47 -7.98
C THR A 21 31.55 25.11 -9.31
N ALA A 22 32.11 24.31 -10.21
CA ALA A 22 32.21 24.65 -11.62
C ALA A 22 30.87 24.29 -12.30
N PRO A 23 30.24 25.20 -13.06
CA PRO A 23 29.08 24.84 -13.87
C PRO A 23 29.56 24.14 -15.14
N LEU A 24 29.50 22.80 -15.15
CA LEU A 24 29.59 22.02 -16.38
C LEU A 24 28.27 22.15 -17.13
N ALA A 25 28.14 23.26 -17.87
CA ALA A 25 27.13 23.43 -18.91
C ALA A 25 27.42 22.45 -20.05
N ARG A 26 26.99 21.20 -19.88
CA ARG A 26 26.97 20.20 -20.95
C ARG A 26 25.69 20.39 -21.77
N GLN A 27 25.89 20.83 -23.00
CA GLN A 27 24.89 20.85 -24.07
C GLN A 27 24.15 19.51 -24.13
N GLN A 28 22.88 19.49 -23.72
CA GLN A 28 21.93 18.47 -24.14
C GLN A 28 21.12 19.06 -25.28
N HIS A 29 21.68 19.00 -26.49
CA HIS A 29 20.90 19.19 -27.70
C HIS A 29 19.91 18.02 -27.80
N LEU A 30 18.67 18.36 -27.48
CA LEU A 30 17.47 17.54 -27.51
C LEU A 30 17.27 16.94 -28.92
N TYR A 31 17.63 15.68 -29.08
CA TYR A 31 16.98 14.80 -30.05
C TYR A 31 15.62 14.38 -29.48
N SER A 32 14.65 15.28 -29.53
CA SER A 32 13.25 14.94 -29.29
C SER A 32 12.70 14.23 -30.53
N HIS A 33 13.10 12.98 -30.74
CA HIS A 33 12.33 12.09 -31.59
C HIS A 33 11.01 11.82 -30.90
N HIS A 34 10.01 12.64 -31.23
CA HIS A 34 8.62 12.43 -30.89
C HIS A 34 8.17 11.15 -31.61
N LEU A 35 8.42 9.99 -30.98
CA LEU A 35 7.75 8.75 -31.31
C LEU A 35 6.27 8.96 -30.94
N GLN A 36 5.49 9.44 -31.90
CA GLN A 36 4.04 9.35 -31.87
C GLN A 36 3.68 7.86 -32.03
N LEU A 37 3.85 7.10 -30.95
CA LEU A 37 3.17 5.83 -30.75
C LEU A 37 1.68 6.15 -30.78
N ARG A 38 1.07 6.06 -31.97
CA ARG A 38 -0.37 5.89 -32.08
C ARG A 38 -0.67 4.63 -31.27
N ALA A 39 -1.28 4.81 -30.11
CA ALA A 39 -1.70 3.74 -29.22
C ALA A 39 -2.72 2.87 -29.97
N ALA A 40 -2.23 1.93 -30.77
CA ALA A 40 -2.99 0.75 -31.11
C ALA A 40 -3.36 0.12 -29.76
N SER A 41 -4.65 -0.06 -29.52
CA SER A 41 -5.17 -0.72 -28.32
C SER A 41 -4.38 -1.99 -28.10
N ASP A 42 -3.55 -2.02 -27.06
CA ASP A 42 -2.74 -3.17 -26.72
C ASP A 42 -3.68 -4.37 -26.50
N PRO A 43 -3.65 -5.41 -27.36
CA PRO A 43 -4.57 -6.53 -27.26
C PRO A 43 -4.36 -7.36 -25.99
N PHE A 44 -3.24 -7.14 -25.28
CA PHE A 44 -2.94 -7.77 -24.02
C PHE A 44 -3.36 -6.93 -22.80
N ARG A 45 -3.77 -5.67 -23.01
CA ARG A 45 -4.33 -4.84 -21.93
C ARG A 45 -5.81 -5.22 -21.73
N PRO A 46 -6.20 -5.69 -20.54
CA PRO A 46 -7.61 -5.97 -20.27
C PRO A 46 -8.44 -4.70 -20.50
N ALA A 47 -9.61 -4.87 -21.12
CA ALA A 47 -10.48 -3.76 -21.49
C ALA A 47 -10.96 -2.93 -20.29
N LYS A 48 -10.92 -3.52 -19.08
CA LYS A 48 -11.27 -2.87 -17.83
C LYS A 48 -10.29 -3.28 -16.73
N ALA A 49 -9.77 -2.31 -16.00
CA ALA A 49 -8.91 -2.58 -14.85
C ALA A 49 -9.74 -3.16 -13.70
N SER A 50 -9.17 -4.11 -12.94
CA SER A 50 -9.82 -4.59 -11.72
C SER A 50 -9.96 -3.45 -10.70
N ILE A 51 -11.05 -3.48 -9.92
CA ILE A 51 -11.28 -2.58 -8.79
C ILE A 51 -10.53 -3.02 -7.52
N ASP A 52 -10.01 -4.25 -7.46
CA ASP A 52 -9.41 -4.79 -6.24
C ASP A 52 -8.19 -3.98 -5.76
N PRO A 53 -7.26 -3.54 -6.64
CA PRO A 53 -6.16 -2.67 -6.21
C PRO A 53 -6.64 -1.36 -5.57
N LEU A 54 -7.80 -0.84 -5.99
CA LEU A 54 -8.39 0.36 -5.40
C LEU A 54 -8.85 0.09 -3.97
N VAL A 55 -9.54 -1.04 -3.75
CA VAL A 55 -10.00 -1.46 -2.43
C VAL A 55 -8.82 -1.72 -1.49
N ILE A 56 -7.79 -2.45 -1.95
CA ILE A 56 -6.58 -2.74 -1.18
C ILE A 56 -5.87 -1.44 -0.77
N ASN A 57 -5.68 -0.51 -1.69
CA ASN A 57 -5.06 0.79 -1.40
C ASN A 57 -5.90 1.62 -0.42
N ALA A 58 -7.23 1.58 -0.52
CA ALA A 58 -8.10 2.26 0.43
C ALA A 58 -7.95 1.65 1.82
N LEU A 59 -7.94 0.32 1.92
CA LEU A 59 -7.74 -0.39 3.18
C LEU A 59 -6.39 -0.08 3.82
N GLN A 60 -5.31 0.05 3.05
CA GLN A 60 -4.02 0.46 3.63
C GLN A 60 -4.10 1.82 4.32
N ARG A 61 -4.80 2.79 3.72
CA ARG A 61 -4.97 4.13 4.31
C ARG A 61 -5.82 4.09 5.57
N VAL A 62 -6.89 3.30 5.56
CA VAL A 62 -7.77 3.19 6.73
C VAL A 62 -7.10 2.43 7.87
N LEU A 63 -6.44 1.30 7.58
CA LEU A 63 -5.91 0.40 8.59
C LEU A 63 -4.59 0.88 9.21
N PHE A 64 -3.79 1.64 8.48
CA PHE A 64 -2.42 2.01 8.90
C PHE A 64 -2.15 3.52 8.91
N LYS A 65 -3.08 4.36 8.43
CA LYS A 65 -2.94 5.83 8.45
C LYS A 65 -4.09 6.52 9.18
N ASP A 66 -4.93 5.75 9.88
CA ASP A 66 -6.10 6.23 10.62
C ASP A 66 -7.05 7.11 9.79
N GLU A 67 -7.08 6.89 8.47
CA GLU A 67 -7.97 7.65 7.60
C GLU A 67 -9.42 7.11 7.67
N PRO A 68 -10.44 7.97 7.71
CA PRO A 68 -11.82 7.52 7.59
C PRO A 68 -12.06 6.80 6.26
N ALA A 69 -12.83 5.70 6.28
CA ALA A 69 -13.09 4.86 5.10
C ALA A 69 -13.59 5.64 3.88
N ASP A 70 -14.58 6.52 4.08
CA ASP A 70 -15.14 7.31 2.98
C ASP A 70 -14.15 8.33 2.42
N ALA A 71 -13.26 8.88 3.26
CA ALA A 71 -12.23 9.81 2.83
C ALA A 71 -11.14 9.09 2.01
N ALA A 72 -10.70 7.91 2.47
CA ALA A 72 -9.72 7.09 1.78
C ALA A 72 -10.22 6.67 0.39
N VAL A 73 -11.47 6.19 0.28
CA VAL A 73 -12.09 5.81 -0.99
C VAL A 73 -12.23 7.02 -1.91
N SER A 74 -12.77 8.14 -1.42
CA SER A 74 -13.02 9.32 -2.24
C SER A 74 -11.74 9.92 -2.80
N ALA A 75 -10.68 10.00 -2.00
CA ALA A 75 -9.39 10.51 -2.44
C ALA A 75 -8.74 9.63 -3.51
N LEU A 76 -8.91 8.30 -3.43
CA LEU A 76 -8.40 7.40 -4.47
C LEU A 76 -9.23 7.50 -5.76
N LEU A 77 -10.55 7.58 -5.67
CA LEU A 77 -11.43 7.77 -6.82
C LEU A 77 -11.13 9.08 -7.58
N GLN A 78 -10.83 10.16 -6.85
CA GLN A 78 -10.44 11.45 -7.46
C GLN A 78 -9.10 11.40 -8.20
N SER A 79 -8.21 10.46 -7.85
CA SER A 79 -6.90 10.31 -8.49
C SER A 79 -6.94 9.42 -9.75
N ARG A 80 -8.10 8.84 -10.08
CA ARG A 80 -8.27 7.98 -11.25
C ARG A 80 -8.59 8.78 -12.50
N ASP A 81 -8.02 8.34 -13.62
CA ASP A 81 -8.31 8.90 -14.94
C ASP A 81 -9.61 8.31 -15.54
N ASP A 82 -10.06 7.16 -15.05
CA ASP A 82 -11.26 6.46 -15.49
C ASP A 82 -12.41 6.56 -14.49
N ALA A 83 -13.61 6.87 -14.99
CA ALA A 83 -14.82 6.90 -14.18
C ALA A 83 -15.30 5.48 -13.88
N LEU A 84 -15.50 5.17 -12.60
CA LEU A 84 -16.19 3.95 -12.18
C LEU A 84 -17.68 4.04 -12.49
N THR A 85 -18.29 2.89 -12.77
CA THR A 85 -19.74 2.77 -12.78
C THR A 85 -20.30 2.94 -11.36
N PRO A 86 -21.57 3.35 -11.19
CA PRO A 86 -22.20 3.42 -9.87
C PRO A 86 -22.15 2.09 -9.11
N GLU A 87 -22.25 0.97 -9.81
CA GLU A 87 -22.17 -0.37 -9.24
C GLU A 87 -20.75 -0.67 -8.70
N GLU A 88 -19.71 -0.22 -9.39
CA GLU A 88 -18.33 -0.36 -8.95
C GLU A 88 -18.00 0.54 -7.77
N ASP A 89 -18.45 1.80 -7.77
CA ASP A 89 -18.30 2.70 -6.61
C ASP A 89 -18.97 2.09 -5.37
N ALA A 90 -20.20 1.60 -5.52
CA ALA A 90 -20.92 0.92 -4.45
C ALA A 90 -20.18 -0.33 -3.97
N LEU A 91 -19.62 -1.13 -4.87
CA LEU A 91 -18.86 -2.33 -4.54
C LEU A 91 -17.56 -2.00 -3.79
N VAL A 92 -16.81 -1.00 -4.24
CA VAL A 92 -15.58 -0.52 -3.58
C VAL A 92 -15.89 -0.07 -2.16
N ARG A 93 -16.91 0.79 -1.99
CA ARG A 93 -17.32 1.26 -0.66
C ARG A 93 -17.77 0.11 0.23
N SER A 94 -18.62 -0.78 -0.28
CA SER A 94 -19.12 -1.94 0.46
C SER A 94 -17.98 -2.82 0.97
N ARG A 95 -16.98 -3.12 0.13
CA ARG A 95 -15.84 -3.94 0.52
C ARG A 95 -14.96 -3.26 1.56
N VAL A 96 -14.62 -1.98 1.37
CA VAL A 96 -13.81 -1.23 2.35
C VAL A 96 -14.52 -1.18 3.69
N HIS A 97 -15.79 -0.77 3.73
CA HIS A 97 -16.57 -0.70 4.96
C HIS A 97 -16.76 -2.07 5.61
N GLY A 98 -17.02 -3.11 4.81
CA GLY A 98 -17.18 -4.48 5.29
C GLY A 98 -15.92 -5.01 5.98
N VAL A 99 -14.75 -4.84 5.36
CA VAL A 99 -13.47 -5.23 5.95
C VAL A 99 -13.18 -4.44 7.22
N VAL A 100 -13.38 -3.11 7.21
CA VAL A 100 -13.13 -2.25 8.38
C VAL A 100 -14.04 -2.62 9.54
N HIS A 101 -15.32 -2.87 9.27
CA HIS A 101 -16.31 -3.27 10.29
C HIS A 101 -15.95 -4.63 10.92
N SER A 102 -15.43 -5.57 10.14
CA SER A 102 -15.05 -6.91 10.61
C SER A 102 -13.55 -7.07 10.90
N ALA A 103 -12.78 -5.97 10.96
CA ALA A 103 -11.32 -6.02 10.95
C ALA A 103 -10.72 -6.87 12.08
N GLN A 104 -11.25 -6.74 13.30
CA GLN A 104 -10.75 -7.51 14.45
C GLN A 104 -10.94 -9.02 14.26
N GLU A 105 -12.12 -9.43 13.79
CA GLU A 105 -12.44 -10.85 13.56
C GLU A 105 -11.66 -11.42 12.38
N LEU A 106 -11.52 -10.66 11.29
CA LEU A 106 -10.72 -11.04 10.13
C LEU A 106 -9.24 -11.19 10.49
N ARG A 107 -8.69 -10.29 11.32
CA ARG A 107 -7.30 -10.39 11.84
C ARG A 107 -7.10 -11.65 12.66
N PHE A 108 -8.04 -11.99 13.54
CA PHE A 108 -7.99 -13.23 14.30
C PHE A 108 -8.04 -14.47 13.38
N THR A 109 -8.94 -14.45 12.40
CA THR A 109 -9.09 -15.52 11.40
C THR A 109 -7.81 -15.70 10.60
N LEU A 110 -7.21 -14.61 10.13
CA LEU A 110 -5.93 -14.60 9.41
C LEU A 110 -4.80 -15.20 10.24
N ALA A 111 -4.62 -14.73 11.48
CA ALA A 111 -3.58 -15.26 12.36
C ALA A 111 -3.79 -16.76 12.64
N SER A 112 -5.03 -17.18 12.86
CA SER A 112 -5.37 -18.59 13.05
C SER A 112 -5.05 -19.42 11.80
N ALA A 113 -5.49 -18.98 10.62
CA ALA A 113 -5.22 -19.63 9.35
C ALA A 113 -3.71 -19.82 9.13
N VAL A 114 -2.94 -18.74 9.19
CA VAL A 114 -1.48 -18.77 9.03
C VAL A 114 -0.79 -19.70 10.03
N SER A 115 -1.25 -19.72 11.30
CA SER A 115 -0.65 -20.57 12.34
C SER A 115 -0.87 -22.08 12.14
N ARG A 116 -1.88 -22.49 11.38
CA ARG A 116 -2.17 -23.93 11.10
C ARG A 116 -1.17 -24.55 10.14
N HIS A 117 -0.50 -23.75 9.30
CA HIS A 117 0.41 -24.24 8.28
C HIS A 117 1.86 -24.19 8.76
N ALA A 118 2.37 -25.33 9.21
CA ALA A 118 3.72 -25.45 9.77
C ALA A 118 4.85 -24.95 8.84
N PHE A 119 4.66 -25.02 7.52
CA PHE A 119 5.66 -24.55 6.56
C PHE A 119 5.85 -23.03 6.63
N ILE A 120 4.79 -22.26 6.89
CA ILE A 120 4.89 -20.78 7.00
C ILE A 120 5.81 -20.44 8.17
N ALA A 121 5.58 -21.05 9.33
CA ALA A 121 6.44 -20.86 10.49
C ALA A 121 7.87 -21.35 10.24
N LYS A 122 8.03 -22.49 9.57
CA LYS A 122 9.33 -23.08 9.24
C LYS A 122 10.19 -22.19 8.32
N TYR A 123 9.55 -21.49 7.37
CA TYR A 123 10.25 -20.69 6.35
C TYR A 123 10.18 -19.18 6.60
N GLY A 124 9.57 -18.73 7.70
CA GLY A 124 9.49 -17.30 8.03
C GLY A 124 8.58 -16.50 7.09
N MET A 125 7.55 -17.14 6.51
CA MET A 125 6.69 -16.56 5.48
C MET A 125 5.50 -15.77 6.04
N GLN A 126 5.44 -15.50 7.35
CA GLN A 126 4.28 -14.85 7.96
C GLN A 126 4.05 -13.44 7.40
N GLY A 127 5.12 -12.74 6.98
CA GLY A 127 5.06 -11.44 6.30
C GLY A 127 4.34 -11.47 4.95
N ASP A 128 4.37 -12.60 4.22
CA ASP A 128 3.65 -12.78 2.94
C ASP A 128 2.13 -12.76 3.15
N TYR A 129 1.67 -13.05 4.37
CA TYR A 129 0.28 -13.01 4.80
C TYR A 129 -0.04 -11.76 5.64
N GLY A 130 0.89 -10.82 5.78
CA GLY A 130 0.71 -9.64 6.61
C GLY A 130 0.59 -9.94 8.10
N VAL A 131 1.12 -11.08 8.57
CA VAL A 131 1.21 -11.43 9.99
C VAL A 131 2.67 -11.28 10.40
N SER A 132 3.09 -10.05 10.72
CA SER A 132 4.49 -9.78 11.04
C SER A 132 4.64 -8.86 12.25
N GLU A 133 5.74 -8.97 12.97
CA GLU A 133 6.09 -8.09 14.09
C GLU A 133 6.39 -6.65 13.61
N ASP A 134 6.80 -6.49 12.34
CA ASP A 134 7.10 -5.21 11.72
C ASP A 134 5.94 -4.64 10.89
N LEU A 135 4.70 -5.14 11.10
CA LEU A 135 3.53 -4.74 10.31
C LEU A 135 3.33 -3.21 10.25
N GLU A 136 3.59 -2.50 11.34
CA GLU A 136 3.42 -1.04 11.41
C GLU A 136 4.49 -0.26 10.62
N SER A 137 5.68 -0.83 10.43
CA SER A 137 6.83 -0.16 9.80
C SER A 137 7.17 -0.69 8.40
N ASN A 138 6.57 -1.81 7.98
CA ASN A 138 6.84 -2.48 6.71
C ASN A 138 5.67 -2.30 5.72
N PRO A 139 5.80 -1.44 4.69
CA PRO A 139 4.73 -1.18 3.73
C PRO A 139 4.28 -2.41 2.94
N LEU A 140 5.19 -3.37 2.71
CA LEU A 140 4.85 -4.61 2.02
C LEU A 140 4.00 -5.51 2.93
N ALA A 141 4.35 -5.62 4.21
CA ALA A 141 3.53 -6.34 5.19
C ALA A 141 2.14 -5.71 5.32
N GLN A 142 2.03 -4.37 5.29
CA GLN A 142 0.75 -3.65 5.29
C GLN A 142 -0.10 -3.96 4.05
N LEU A 143 0.52 -4.01 2.88
CA LEU A 143 -0.14 -4.39 1.62
C LEU A 143 -0.68 -5.82 1.71
N ASN A 144 0.17 -6.77 2.08
CA ASN A 144 -0.19 -8.17 2.24
C ASN A 144 -1.30 -8.36 3.28
N HIS A 145 -1.27 -7.57 4.36
CA HIS A 145 -2.31 -7.60 5.39
C HIS A 145 -3.65 -7.11 4.84
N ALA A 146 -3.68 -5.94 4.19
CA ALA A 146 -4.90 -5.40 3.58
C ALA A 146 -5.49 -6.36 2.53
N GLU A 147 -4.62 -6.95 1.70
CA GLU A 147 -4.99 -7.97 0.71
C GLU A 147 -5.61 -9.22 1.36
N CYS A 148 -4.95 -9.79 2.38
CA CYS A 148 -5.46 -10.97 3.09
C CYS A 148 -6.79 -10.72 3.80
N LEU A 149 -6.95 -9.55 4.42
CA LEU A 149 -8.21 -9.20 5.07
C LEU A 149 -9.35 -9.04 4.04
N LEU A 150 -9.08 -8.44 2.89
CA LEU A 150 -10.05 -8.36 1.80
C LEU A 150 -10.43 -9.75 1.28
N ALA A 151 -9.44 -10.62 1.06
CA ALA A 151 -9.67 -11.97 0.61
C ALA A 151 -10.52 -12.78 1.59
N LEU A 152 -10.22 -12.72 2.90
CA LEU A 152 -11.03 -13.37 3.93
C LEU A 152 -12.46 -12.82 4.00
N TYR A 153 -12.63 -11.50 3.84
CA TYR A 153 -13.96 -10.89 3.76
C TYR A 153 -14.75 -11.44 2.56
N MET A 154 -14.13 -11.51 1.38
CA MET A 154 -14.77 -12.05 0.18
C MET A 154 -15.14 -13.52 0.35
N LEU A 155 -14.25 -14.34 0.90
CA LEU A 155 -14.45 -15.78 1.11
C LEU A 155 -15.55 -16.08 2.13
N HIS A 156 -15.64 -15.32 3.22
CA HIS A 156 -16.47 -15.69 4.38
C HIS A 156 -17.66 -14.76 4.66
N ARG A 157 -17.70 -13.55 4.10
CA ARG A 157 -18.68 -12.51 4.47
C ARG A 157 -19.42 -11.90 3.30
N GLU A 158 -18.77 -11.69 2.15
CA GLU A 158 -19.39 -11.01 1.01
C GLU A 158 -20.54 -11.83 0.39
N GLY A 159 -20.51 -13.17 0.53
CA GLY A 159 -21.62 -14.05 0.16
C GLY A 159 -21.88 -14.17 -1.35
N ARG A 160 -20.96 -13.65 -2.18
CA ARG A 160 -21.07 -13.68 -3.65
C ARG A 160 -20.57 -14.97 -4.29
N GLY A 161 -19.81 -15.79 -3.55
CA GLY A 161 -19.18 -17.01 -4.07
C GLY A 161 -18.08 -16.76 -5.11
N GLU A 162 -17.64 -15.51 -5.26
CA GLU A 162 -16.52 -15.13 -6.11
C GLU A 162 -15.21 -15.31 -5.36
N GLU A 163 -14.26 -16.02 -5.97
CA GLU A 163 -12.93 -16.16 -5.41
C GLU A 163 -12.11 -14.89 -5.67
N PRO A 164 -11.27 -14.44 -4.71
CA PRO A 164 -10.45 -13.25 -4.89
C PRO A 164 -9.34 -13.52 -5.92
N ALA A 165 -9.55 -13.09 -7.17
CA ALA A 165 -8.63 -13.32 -8.28
C ALA A 165 -7.28 -12.59 -8.16
N PHE A 166 -7.15 -11.65 -7.21
CA PHE A 166 -5.91 -10.95 -6.90
C PHE A 166 -5.00 -11.72 -5.93
N VAL A 167 -5.47 -12.83 -5.36
CA VAL A 167 -4.69 -13.72 -4.49
C VAL A 167 -4.34 -14.98 -5.25
N ASP A 168 -3.09 -15.44 -5.15
CA ASP A 168 -2.67 -16.70 -5.75
C ASP A 168 -3.31 -17.91 -5.05
N ALA A 169 -3.31 -19.05 -5.74
CA ALA A 169 -3.97 -20.27 -5.25
C ALA A 169 -3.37 -20.80 -3.94
N GLU A 170 -2.05 -20.70 -3.76
CA GLU A 170 -1.37 -21.19 -2.55
C GLU A 170 -1.80 -20.39 -1.32
N LYS A 171 -1.84 -19.07 -1.46
CA LYS A 171 -2.29 -18.15 -0.42
C LYS A 171 -3.78 -18.32 -0.14
N LEU A 172 -4.61 -18.56 -1.16
CA LEU A 172 -6.03 -18.89 -0.97
C LEU A 172 -6.24 -20.19 -0.18
N ASP A 173 -5.45 -21.23 -0.44
CA ASP A 173 -5.55 -22.49 0.28
C ASP A 173 -5.23 -22.32 1.77
N VAL A 174 -4.26 -21.48 2.11
CA VAL A 174 -3.97 -21.10 3.50
C VAL A 174 -5.15 -20.34 4.13
N LEU A 175 -5.72 -19.37 3.41
CA LEU A 175 -6.82 -18.55 3.93
C LEU A 175 -8.12 -19.34 4.15
N ARG A 176 -8.36 -20.40 3.37
CA ARG A 176 -9.51 -21.31 3.54
C ARG A 176 -9.41 -22.14 4.81
N GLY A 177 -8.19 -22.49 5.22
CA GLY A 177 -7.90 -23.15 6.50
C GLY A 177 -7.86 -24.66 6.50
#